data_AF-A0AAV0B3E9-F1
#
_entry.id   AF-A0AAV0B3E9-F1
#
_cell.length_a   1.000
_cell.length_b   1.000
_cell.length_c   1.000
_cell.angle_alpha   90.00
_cell.angle_beta   90.00
_cell.angle_gamma   90.00
#
_symmetry.space_group_name_H-M   'P 1'
#
loop_
_entity.id
_entity.type
_entity.pdbx_description
1 polymer ?
#
loop_
_entity_poly.entity_id
_entity_poly.type
_entity_poly.pdbx_seq_one_letter_code
_entity_poly.pdbx_strand_id
1 'polypeptide(L)'
;MAKSLRSKSKRAFRAKKRTSEKSDYCITETRRLQRLSENLQRNLDKQNDDEQKDKDGDQEMKAEGSKEEVSSPKVSTHGPRMSGREVWKASKKGVQLRRAPSTTVWHQRSSCKPQRRR
;
A
#
# COMPACT_ATOMS: atom_id res chain seq x y z
N MET A 1 -48.73 7.88 4.46
CA MET A 1 -47.74 6.85 4.85
C MET A 1 -46.37 7.49 5.03
N ALA A 2 -45.76 7.37 6.22
CA ALA A 2 -44.41 7.87 6.45
C ALA A 2 -43.36 7.02 5.70
N LYS A 3 -42.20 7.61 5.38
CA LYS A 3 -41.11 6.89 4.68
C LYS A 3 -40.26 6.10 5.68
N SER A 4 -39.98 4.84 5.36
CA SER A 4 -39.05 3.99 6.12
C SER A 4 -37.62 4.57 6.15
N LEU A 5 -36.87 4.29 7.22
CA LEU A 5 -35.44 4.60 7.36
C LEU A 5 -34.60 4.04 6.21
N ARG A 6 -34.99 2.89 5.66
CA ARG A 6 -34.31 2.21 4.54
C ARG A 6 -34.88 2.62 3.17
N SER A 7 -35.81 3.58 3.11
CA SER A 7 -36.34 4.05 1.83
C SER A 7 -35.22 4.63 0.95
N LYS A 8 -35.22 4.28 -0.34
CA LYS A 8 -34.19 4.71 -1.29
C LYS A 8 -34.10 6.24 -1.38
N SER A 9 -35.25 6.92 -1.44
CA SER A 9 -35.29 8.38 -1.51
C SER A 9 -34.65 9.06 -0.30
N LYS A 10 -34.90 8.58 0.94
CA LYS A 10 -34.29 9.18 2.14
C LYS A 10 -32.81 8.85 2.25
N ARG A 11 -32.39 7.62 1.89
CA ARG A 11 -30.97 7.26 1.87
C ARG A 11 -30.17 8.08 0.86
N ALA A 12 -30.67 8.24 -0.36
CA ALA A 12 -30.03 9.08 -1.37
C ALA A 12 -29.88 10.55 -0.92
N PHE A 13 -30.93 11.11 -0.30
CA PHE A 13 -30.86 12.46 0.28
C PHE A 13 -29.82 12.58 1.40
N ARG A 14 -29.76 11.59 2.30
CA ARG A 14 -28.73 11.54 3.37
C ARG A 14 -27.32 11.40 2.80
N ALA A 15 -27.14 10.62 1.74
CA ALA A 15 -25.85 10.48 1.07
C ALA A 15 -25.39 11.83 0.51
N LYS A 16 -26.24 12.53 -0.25
CA LYS A 16 -25.94 13.88 -0.76
C LYS A 16 -25.53 14.87 0.34
N LYS A 17 -26.21 14.82 1.50
CA LYS A 17 -25.86 15.64 2.66
C LYS A 17 -24.51 15.31 3.30
N ARG A 18 -23.97 14.11 3.11
CA ARG A 18 -22.68 13.70 3.70
C ARG A 18 -21.52 13.83 2.72
N THR A 19 -21.75 13.52 1.44
CA THR A 19 -20.68 13.42 0.44
C THR A 19 -20.46 14.69 -0.37
N SER A 20 -21.40 15.64 -0.34
CA SER A 20 -21.21 16.91 -1.03
C SER A 20 -20.12 17.72 -0.35
N GLU A 21 -19.16 18.21 -1.12
CA GLU A 21 -18.01 18.99 -0.63
C GLU A 21 -18.43 20.21 0.19
N LYS A 22 -19.52 20.87 -0.21
CA LYS A 22 -20.06 22.06 0.46
C LYS A 22 -20.99 21.75 1.64
N SER A 23 -21.17 20.48 1.99
CA SER A 23 -22.04 20.12 3.12
C SER A 23 -21.32 20.28 4.44
N ASP A 24 -22.02 20.76 5.46
CA ASP A 24 -21.46 20.93 6.82
C ASP A 24 -20.90 19.61 7.37
N TYR A 25 -21.53 18.48 7.04
CA TYR A 25 -21.06 17.15 7.42
C TYR A 25 -19.69 16.83 6.82
N CYS A 26 -19.51 17.08 5.52
CA CYS A 26 -18.22 16.85 4.86
C CYS A 26 -17.15 17.78 5.43
N ILE A 27 -17.45 19.08 5.57
CA ILE A 27 -16.50 20.10 6.06
C ILE A 27 -16.03 19.80 7.49
N THR A 28 -16.94 19.37 8.37
CA THR A 28 -16.59 19.04 9.76
C THR A 28 -15.74 17.76 9.83
N GLU A 29 -16.05 16.76 9.00
CA GLU A 29 -15.28 15.53 8.91
C GLU A 29 -13.87 15.78 8.36
N THR A 30 -13.74 16.54 7.27
CA THR A 30 -12.42 16.87 6.70
C THR A 30 -11.54 17.65 7.67
N ARG A 31 -12.09 18.65 8.37
CA ARG A 31 -11.36 19.37 9.44
C ARG A 31 -10.89 18.44 10.56
N ARG A 32 -11.72 17.48 10.96
CA ARG A 32 -11.33 16.51 12.00
C ARG A 32 -10.19 15.61 11.53
N LEU A 33 -10.24 15.15 10.27
CA LEU A 33 -9.18 14.34 9.68
C LEU A 33 -7.86 15.12 9.57
N GLN A 34 -7.90 16.38 9.15
CA GLN A 34 -6.72 17.26 9.10
C GLN A 34 -6.05 17.43 10.47
N ARG A 35 -6.85 17.73 11.51
CA ARG A 35 -6.32 17.81 12.88
C ARG A 35 -5.68 16.52 13.35
N LEU A 36 -6.28 15.38 12.99
CA LEU A 36 -5.76 14.06 13.36
C LEU A 36 -4.44 13.78 12.63
N SER A 37 -4.36 14.05 11.33
CA SER A 37 -3.11 13.88 10.56
C SER A 37 -2.00 14.78 11.08
N GLU A 38 -2.30 16.04 11.40
CA GLU A 38 -1.33 16.95 12.00
C GLU A 38 -0.82 16.43 13.35
N ASN A 39 -1.70 15.91 14.21
CA ASN A 39 -1.30 15.36 15.50
C ASN A 39 -0.44 14.10 15.35
N LEU A 40 -0.77 13.24 14.38
CA LEU A 40 0.06 12.06 14.09
C LEU A 40 1.43 12.46 13.55
N GLN A 41 1.50 13.42 12.64
CA GLN A 41 2.77 13.95 12.13
C GLN A 41 3.61 14.56 13.26
N ARG A 42 3.03 15.42 14.10
CA ARG A 42 3.72 15.99 15.28
C ARG A 42 4.23 14.92 16.24
N ASN A 43 3.50 13.83 16.43
CA ASN A 43 3.95 12.75 17.31
C ASN A 43 5.07 11.92 16.67
N LEU A 44 5.03 11.71 15.35
CA LEU A 44 6.12 11.06 14.62
C LEU A 44 7.40 11.92 14.65
N ASP A 45 7.28 13.23 14.42
CA ASP A 45 8.43 14.15 14.47
C ASP A 45 9.08 14.12 15.86
N LYS A 46 8.27 14.16 16.93
CA LYS A 46 8.77 14.01 18.31
C LYS A 46 9.48 12.69 18.56
N GLN A 47 8.93 11.57 18.07
CA GLN A 47 9.59 10.27 18.21
C GLN A 47 10.92 10.22 17.46
N ASN A 48 11.00 10.83 16.27
CA ASN A 48 12.25 10.94 15.54
C ASN A 48 13.27 11.84 16.27
N ASP A 49 12.83 12.96 16.85
CA ASP A 49 13.70 13.87 17.61
C ASP A 49 14.23 13.21 18.90
N ASP A 50 13.40 12.44 19.60
CA ASP A 50 13.80 11.67 20.79
C ASP A 50 14.76 10.52 20.40
N GLU A 51 14.52 9.83 19.28
CA GLU A 51 15.45 8.82 18.75
C GLU A 51 16.77 9.41 18.22
N GLN A 52 16.77 10.67 17.79
CA GLN A 52 17.98 11.35 17.30
C GLN A 52 18.84 11.88 18.45
N LYS A 53 18.23 12.31 19.56
CA LYS A 53 18.97 12.65 20.80
C LYS A 53 19.69 11.47 21.44
N ASP A 54 19.20 10.24 21.24
CA ASP A 54 19.90 9.02 21.68
C ASP A 54 20.97 8.53 20.67
N LYS A 55 21.07 9.15 19.49
CA LYS A 55 22.05 8.82 18.44
C LYS A 55 23.12 9.89 18.21
N ASP A 56 22.96 11.12 18.70
CA ASP A 56 23.97 12.19 18.63
C ASP A 56 25.19 11.96 19.57
N GLY A 57 25.52 10.69 19.85
CA GLY A 57 26.78 10.24 20.45
C GLY A 57 27.63 9.38 19.52
N ASP A 58 27.16 8.99 18.33
CA ASP A 58 27.97 8.25 17.36
C ASP A 58 27.51 8.48 15.91
N GLN A 59 28.44 8.92 15.07
CA GLN A 59 28.42 8.97 13.59
C GLN A 59 27.98 10.25 12.88
N GLU A 60 28.96 11.16 12.80
CA GLU A 60 29.23 11.98 11.62
C GLU A 60 29.45 11.11 10.38
N MET A 61 28.49 11.05 9.45
CA MET A 61 28.74 10.70 8.04
C MET A 61 27.95 11.60 7.11
N LYS A 62 28.68 12.55 6.54
CA LYS A 62 28.31 13.47 5.46
C LYS A 62 28.01 12.67 4.17
N ALA A 63 26.89 12.95 3.50
CA ALA A 63 26.69 12.57 2.11
C ALA A 63 25.80 13.59 1.38
N GLU A 64 26.46 14.64 0.86
CA GLU A 64 25.94 15.54 -0.14
C GLU A 64 26.29 14.97 -1.52
N GLY A 65 25.33 14.79 -2.43
CA GLY A 65 25.65 14.54 -3.84
C GLY A 65 24.66 13.71 -4.66
N SER A 66 24.16 14.33 -5.73
CA SER A 66 23.60 13.76 -6.97
C SER A 66 22.19 13.14 -6.94
N LYS A 67 21.21 13.94 -7.38
CA LYS A 67 20.02 13.46 -8.10
C LYS A 67 20.45 12.99 -9.49
N GLU A 68 20.81 11.72 -9.62
CA GLU A 68 20.71 11.02 -10.90
C GLU A 68 19.59 9.98 -10.77
N GLU A 69 18.59 10.05 -11.64
CA GLU A 69 17.55 9.03 -11.76
C GLU A 69 18.15 7.76 -12.39
N VAL A 70 18.92 7.02 -11.61
CA VAL A 70 19.19 5.62 -11.92
C VAL A 70 17.92 4.87 -11.54
N SER A 71 17.15 4.44 -12.54
CA SER A 71 15.96 3.62 -12.33
C SER A 71 16.34 2.44 -11.44
N SER A 72 15.95 2.49 -10.17
CA SER A 72 16.31 1.47 -9.21
C SER A 72 15.74 0.14 -9.74
N PRO A 73 16.54 -0.93 -9.83
CA PRO A 73 16.06 -2.18 -10.38
C PRO A 73 14.80 -2.58 -9.62
N LYS A 74 13.72 -2.91 -10.36
CA LYS A 74 12.44 -3.29 -9.77
C LYS A 74 12.68 -4.50 -8.88
N VAL A 75 12.75 -4.27 -7.57
CA VAL A 75 13.00 -5.31 -6.58
C VAL A 75 11.81 -6.26 -6.61
N SER A 76 12.02 -7.43 -7.22
CA SER A 76 11.00 -8.47 -7.26
C SER A 76 10.80 -8.99 -5.85
N THR A 77 9.69 -8.59 -5.23
CA THR A 77 9.25 -9.09 -3.92
C THR A 77 8.79 -10.56 -3.94
N HIS A 78 8.93 -11.24 -5.08
CA HIS A 78 8.52 -12.63 -5.31
C HIS A 78 9.71 -13.62 -5.29
N GLY A 79 10.91 -13.17 -4.92
CA GLY A 79 12.05 -14.07 -4.68
C GLY A 79 11.82 -15.01 -3.49
N PRO A 80 12.61 -16.10 -3.37
CA PRO A 80 12.59 -17.00 -2.22
C PRO A 80 12.66 -16.21 -0.91
N ARG A 81 11.65 -16.35 -0.04
CA ARG A 81 11.56 -15.59 1.22
C ARG A 81 12.30 -16.28 2.36
N MET A 82 12.84 -17.48 2.12
CA MET A 82 13.54 -18.31 3.09
C MET A 82 12.76 -18.46 4.41
N SER A 83 11.42 -18.39 4.32
CA SER A 83 10.55 -18.55 5.48
C SER A 83 10.61 -19.99 5.98
N GLY A 84 10.34 -20.22 7.28
CA GLY A 84 10.38 -21.57 7.85
C GLY A 84 9.51 -22.59 7.10
N ARG A 85 8.43 -22.15 6.46
CA ARG A 85 7.59 -22.99 5.59
C ARG A 85 8.28 -23.39 4.28
N GLU A 86 9.06 -22.51 3.68
CA GLU A 86 9.85 -22.83 2.47
C GLU A 86 10.99 -23.77 2.82
N VAL A 87 11.69 -23.55 3.94
CA VAL A 87 12.73 -24.44 4.46
C VAL A 87 12.16 -25.82 4.79
N TRP A 88 11.00 -25.91 5.43
CA TRP A 88 10.32 -27.19 5.69
C TRP A 88 9.89 -27.88 4.40
N LYS A 89 9.38 -27.15 3.41
CA LYS A 89 9.03 -27.74 2.10
C LYS A 89 10.25 -28.26 1.33
N ALA A 90 11.37 -27.55 1.40
CA ALA A 90 12.62 -28.00 0.81
C ALA A 90 13.14 -29.25 1.50
N SER A 91 13.17 -29.26 2.84
CA SER A 91 13.78 -30.34 3.63
C SER A 91 12.91 -31.57 3.79
N LYS A 92 11.59 -31.42 4.02
CA LYS A 92 10.67 -32.53 4.26
C LYS A 92 9.93 -32.99 3.02
N LYS A 93 9.68 -32.09 2.07
CA LYS A 93 8.85 -32.37 0.88
C LYS A 93 9.66 -32.48 -0.41
N GLY A 94 10.98 -32.23 -0.36
CA GLY A 94 11.86 -32.26 -1.53
C GLY A 94 11.51 -31.24 -2.61
N VAL A 95 10.70 -30.22 -2.27
CA VAL A 95 10.27 -29.20 -3.23
C VAL A 95 11.42 -28.22 -3.41
N GLN A 96 12.10 -28.30 -4.55
CA GLN A 96 13.11 -27.32 -4.93
C GLN A 96 12.49 -25.93 -4.97
N LEU A 97 13.04 -24.96 -4.22
CA LEU A 97 12.69 -23.54 -4.35
C LEU A 97 13.20 -23.06 -5.70
N ARG A 98 12.42 -23.29 -6.76
CA ARG A 98 12.73 -22.72 -8.06
C ARG A 98 12.54 -21.21 -7.96
N ARG A 99 13.55 -20.43 -8.37
CA ARG A 99 13.32 -19.03 -8.76
C ARG A 99 12.21 -19.08 -9.79
N ALA A 100 11.13 -18.33 -9.56
CA ALA A 100 10.06 -18.21 -10.55
C ALA A 100 10.72 -17.86 -11.90
N PRO A 101 10.36 -18.55 -12.99
CA PRO A 101 10.98 -18.27 -14.28
C PRO A 101 10.81 -16.79 -14.59
N SER A 102 11.92 -16.14 -14.97
CA SER A 102 11.90 -14.77 -15.48
C SER A 102 10.80 -14.69 -16.54
N THR A 103 9.91 -13.72 -16.41
CA THR A 103 8.73 -13.57 -17.26
C THR A 103 9.06 -13.23 -18.71
N THR A 104 10.34 -13.25 -19.11
CA THR A 104 10.82 -13.02 -20.48
C THR A 104 10.33 -14.07 -21.48
N VAL A 105 9.85 -15.24 -21.04
CA VAL A 105 9.37 -16.33 -21.93
C VAL A 105 7.85 -16.25 -22.21
N TRP A 106 7.16 -15.18 -21.82
CA TRP A 106 5.71 -15.03 -22.07
C TRP A 106 5.33 -14.51 -23.46
N HIS A 107 6.30 -14.24 -24.36
CA HIS A 107 6.03 -13.77 -25.73
C HIS A 107 6.07 -14.88 -26.80
N GLN A 108 6.26 -16.15 -26.44
CA GLN A 108 6.20 -17.29 -27.38
C GLN A 108 5.08 -18.28 -27.09
N ARG A 109 3.91 -17.81 -26.63
CA ARG A 109 2.69 -18.63 -26.70
C ARG A 109 1.92 -18.21 -27.93
N SER A 110 1.95 -19.10 -28.93
CA SER A 110 1.12 -19.08 -30.12
C SER A 110 -0.34 -18.77 -29.77
N SER A 111 -1.01 -18.08 -30.69
CA SER A 111 -2.37 -17.54 -30.63
C SER A 111 -3.47 -18.61 -30.60
N CYS A 112 -3.34 -19.64 -29.77
CA CYS A 112 -4.37 -20.66 -29.59
C CYS A 112 -5.37 -20.20 -28.52
N LYS A 113 -6.09 -19.09 -28.77
CA LYS A 113 -7.35 -18.84 -28.04
C LYS A 113 -8.42 -19.74 -28.67
N PRO A 114 -9.11 -20.62 -27.91
CA PRO A 114 -10.25 -21.33 -28.46
C PRO A 114 -11.36 -20.31 -28.71
N GLN A 115 -11.79 -20.22 -29.97
CA GLN A 115 -12.93 -19.42 -30.39
C GLN A 115 -14.16 -19.96 -29.67
N ARG A 116 -14.69 -19.20 -28.71
CA ARG A 116 -15.91 -19.52 -27.97
C ARG A 116 -17.02 -19.69 -29.02
N ARG A 117 -17.45 -20.93 -29.26
CA ARG A 117 -18.59 -21.22 -30.15
C ARG A 117 -19.83 -20.58 -29.53
N ARG A 118 -20.60 -19.95 -30.43
CA ARG A 118 -21.74 -19.06 -30.18
C ARG A 118 -22.68 -19.54 -29.08
#